data_AF-A0A100WGN9-F1
#
_entry.id   AF-A0A100WGN9-F1
#
_cell.length_a   1.000
_cell.length_b   1.000
_cell.length_c   1.000
_cell.angle_alpha   90.00
_cell.angle_beta   90.00
_cell.angle_gamma   90.00
#
_symmetry.space_group_name_H-M   'P 1'
#
loop_
_entity.id
_entity.type
_entity.pdbx_description
1 polymer ?
#
loop_
_entity_poly.entity_id
_entity_poly.type
_entity_poly.pdbx_seq_one_letter_code
_entity_poly.pdbx_strand_id
1 'polypeptide(L)'
;INSWEGDFDEQIAPGAFRKSLRERTPKFQFDHGHHPLIGSIPIGMIEDIHEDDRGLYVQARLGEHIIIDLIREAIASGAIDGMSFRFSVVRDEWRDKDGKTVKPEDVKRILYYGEQPERTPLLRIPKEVRVAEVGPVVWPAYDGPSAAVRAKLTAADGTVHLNLDRLNKPEEQRKLLLVE
;
A
#
# COMPACT_ATOMS: atom_id res chain seq x y z
N ILE A 1 -1.18 3.59 11.27
CA ILE A 1 -1.46 2.14 11.45
C ILE A 1 -1.96 1.93 12.86
N ASN A 2 -3.15 1.34 13.02
CA ASN A 2 -3.65 0.85 14.30
C ASN A 2 -3.58 -0.68 14.25
N SER A 3 -2.83 -1.29 15.16
CA SER A 3 -2.58 -2.72 15.17
C SER A 3 -2.52 -3.27 16.59
N TRP A 4 -2.47 -4.59 16.72
CA TRP A 4 -2.27 -5.25 18.03
C TRP A 4 -0.95 -4.84 18.71
N GLU A 5 0.04 -4.35 17.95
CA GLU A 5 1.31 -3.88 18.48
C GLU A 5 1.20 -2.49 19.11
N GLY A 6 0.17 -1.72 18.75
CA GLY A 6 -0.06 -0.32 19.11
C GLY A 6 -0.28 0.57 17.89
N ASP A 7 -0.35 1.88 18.14
CA ASP A 7 -0.52 2.93 17.12
C ASP A 7 0.81 3.53 16.69
N PHE A 8 1.05 3.55 15.37
CA PHE A 8 2.26 4.15 14.78
C PHE A 8 2.02 4.61 13.34
N ASP A 9 2.88 5.51 12.89
CA ASP A 9 2.94 5.96 11.50
C ASP A 9 3.86 5.02 10.70
N GLU A 10 3.53 4.75 9.44
CA GLU A 10 4.35 3.94 8.55
C GLU A 10 4.66 4.69 7.26
N GLN A 11 5.92 4.68 6.85
CA GLN A 11 6.38 5.25 5.59
C GLN A 11 7.34 4.29 4.90
N ILE A 12 6.94 3.75 3.75
CA ILE A 12 7.80 2.86 2.96
C ILE A 12 9.00 3.64 2.41
N ALA A 13 10.22 3.11 2.60
CA ALA A 13 11.41 3.76 2.09
C ALA A 13 11.57 3.58 0.57
N PRO A 14 12.15 4.57 -0.13
CA PRO A 14 12.60 4.38 -1.50
C PRO A 14 13.57 3.19 -1.62
N GLY A 15 13.34 2.35 -2.61
CA GLY A 15 14.04 1.11 -2.88
C GLY A 15 13.52 -0.12 -2.14
N ALA A 16 12.47 0.00 -1.31
CA ALA A 16 12.00 -1.11 -0.47
C ALA A 16 11.41 -2.28 -1.28
N PHE A 17 10.89 -2.03 -2.48
CA PHE A 17 10.25 -3.05 -3.34
C PHE A 17 11.23 -3.71 -4.29
N ARG A 18 12.30 -3.00 -4.68
CA ARG A 18 13.25 -3.41 -5.74
C ARG A 18 13.69 -4.87 -5.67
N LYS A 19 14.04 -5.37 -4.48
CA LYS A 19 14.49 -6.76 -4.34
C LYS A 19 13.36 -7.76 -4.53
N SER A 20 12.21 -7.52 -3.91
CA SER A 20 11.03 -8.39 -4.06
C SER A 20 10.61 -8.52 -5.53
N LEU A 21 10.57 -7.40 -6.27
CA LEU A 21 10.13 -7.40 -7.66
C LEU A 21 11.11 -8.12 -8.60
N ARG A 22 12.42 -8.09 -8.30
CA ARG A 22 13.41 -8.89 -9.04
C ARG A 22 13.30 -10.39 -8.77
N GLU A 23 12.91 -10.76 -7.56
CA GLU A 23 12.81 -12.16 -7.15
C GLU A 23 11.53 -12.82 -7.65
N ARG A 24 10.40 -12.08 -7.66
CA ARG A 24 9.10 -12.63 -8.03
C ARG A 24 8.09 -11.54 -8.37
N THR A 25 7.32 -11.77 -9.43
CA THR A 25 6.10 -11.00 -9.73
C THR A 25 5.00 -11.33 -8.70
N PRO A 26 4.43 -10.32 -8.00
CA PRO A 26 3.32 -10.55 -7.07
C PRO A 26 2.05 -10.99 -7.81
N LYS A 27 1.06 -11.49 -7.07
CA LYS A 27 -0.25 -11.80 -7.65
C LYS A 27 -1.08 -10.51 -7.80
N PHE A 28 -1.90 -10.45 -8.84
CA PHE A 28 -2.88 -9.37 -9.03
C PHE A 28 -4.23 -9.80 -8.48
N GLN A 29 -4.65 -9.25 -7.34
CA GLN A 29 -5.85 -9.69 -6.61
C GLN A 29 -6.78 -8.51 -6.31
N PHE A 30 -8.07 -8.80 -6.18
CA PHE A 30 -9.05 -7.83 -5.67
C PHE A 30 -9.22 -8.04 -4.16
N ASP A 31 -9.31 -6.95 -3.39
CA ASP A 31 -9.54 -6.98 -1.94
C ASP A 31 -8.63 -7.97 -1.19
N HIS A 32 -7.33 -7.99 -1.55
CA HIS A 32 -6.30 -8.87 -0.96
C HIS A 32 -6.61 -10.38 -1.03
N GLY A 33 -7.54 -10.76 -1.89
CA GLY A 33 -8.04 -12.12 -2.01
C GLY A 33 -9.07 -12.51 -0.95
N HIS A 34 -9.73 -11.54 -0.31
CA HIS A 34 -10.76 -11.77 0.73
C HIS A 34 -12.19 -11.68 0.21
N HIS A 35 -12.40 -11.34 -1.06
CA HIS A 35 -13.76 -11.26 -1.61
C HIS A 35 -14.48 -12.62 -1.53
N PRO A 36 -15.71 -12.70 -0.99
CA PRO A 36 -16.36 -13.96 -0.63
C PRO A 36 -16.61 -14.91 -1.82
N LEU A 37 -16.73 -14.39 -3.04
CA LEU A 37 -16.97 -15.21 -4.23
C LEU A 37 -15.71 -15.64 -4.98
N ILE A 38 -14.70 -14.77 -5.08
CA ILE A 38 -13.50 -15.06 -5.88
C ILE A 38 -12.29 -15.42 -5.03
N GLY A 39 -12.32 -15.11 -3.73
CA GLY A 39 -11.23 -15.37 -2.81
C GLY A 39 -9.89 -14.93 -3.40
N SER A 40 -8.90 -15.83 -3.33
CA SER A 40 -7.53 -15.59 -3.77
C SER A 40 -7.30 -15.80 -5.28
N ILE A 41 -8.35 -16.00 -6.09
CA ILE A 41 -8.21 -16.14 -7.55
C ILE A 41 -7.64 -14.81 -8.12
N PRO A 42 -6.51 -14.84 -8.85
CA PRO A 42 -6.00 -13.65 -9.51
C PRO A 42 -7.01 -13.08 -10.52
N ILE A 43 -7.20 -11.77 -10.50
CA ILE A 43 -8.18 -11.07 -11.34
C ILE A 43 -7.60 -10.62 -12.70
N GLY A 44 -6.33 -10.90 -12.94
CA GLY A 44 -5.62 -10.46 -14.13
C GLY A 44 -4.13 -10.81 -14.09
N MET A 45 -3.40 -10.28 -15.07
CA MET A 45 -1.97 -10.47 -15.24
C MET A 45 -1.26 -9.13 -15.16
N ILE A 46 -0.22 -9.06 -14.33
CA ILE A 46 0.69 -7.90 -14.29
C ILE A 46 1.54 -7.91 -15.56
N GLU A 47 1.55 -6.79 -16.28
CA GLU A 47 2.33 -6.59 -17.51
C GLU A 47 3.61 -5.81 -17.24
N ASP A 48 3.56 -4.84 -16.33
CA ASP A 48 4.72 -4.09 -15.86
C ASP A 48 4.57 -3.81 -14.35
N ILE A 49 5.66 -3.94 -13.61
CA ILE A 49 5.72 -3.59 -12.20
C ILE A 49 7.15 -3.23 -11.85
N HIS A 50 7.33 -2.02 -11.33
CA HIS A 50 8.63 -1.52 -10.92
C HIS A 50 8.49 -0.45 -9.86
N GLU A 51 9.59 -0.12 -9.20
CA GLU A 51 9.66 0.99 -8.27
C GLU A 51 10.34 2.18 -8.96
N ASP A 52 9.65 3.32 -8.98
CA ASP A 52 10.15 4.59 -9.52
C ASP A 52 10.33 5.63 -8.40
N ASP A 53 10.66 6.87 -8.76
CA ASP A 53 10.86 7.97 -7.80
C ASP A 53 9.56 8.39 -7.08
N ARG A 54 8.41 7.90 -7.54
CA ARG A 54 7.08 8.22 -7.00
C ARG A 54 6.49 7.09 -6.19
N GLY A 55 6.95 5.85 -6.35
CA GLY A 55 6.40 4.68 -5.66
C GLY A 55 6.51 3.36 -6.40
N LEU A 56 5.60 2.46 -6.04
CA LEU A 56 5.41 1.17 -6.71
C LEU A 56 4.47 1.34 -7.92
N TYR A 57 5.03 1.43 -9.12
CA TYR A 57 4.28 1.42 -10.36
C TYR A 57 3.74 0.02 -10.68
N VAL A 58 2.49 -0.07 -11.16
CA VAL A 58 1.88 -1.33 -11.60
C VAL A 58 1.06 -1.11 -12.87
N GLN A 59 1.21 -1.97 -13.85
CA GLN A 59 0.31 -2.09 -15.00
C GLN A 59 -0.17 -3.53 -15.06
N ALA A 60 -1.47 -3.73 -15.20
CA ALA A 60 -2.04 -5.07 -15.27
C ALA A 60 -3.20 -5.12 -16.26
N ARG A 61 -3.38 -6.27 -16.90
CA ARG A 61 -4.54 -6.58 -17.73
C ARG A 61 -5.51 -7.44 -16.95
N LEU A 62 -6.74 -6.97 -16.78
CA LEU A 62 -7.80 -7.72 -16.12
C LEU A 62 -8.23 -8.90 -17.00
N GLY A 63 -8.55 -10.03 -16.37
CA GLY A 63 -9.07 -11.21 -17.06
C GLY A 63 -10.43 -10.95 -17.72
N GLU A 64 -10.80 -11.84 -18.63
CA GLU A 64 -12.06 -11.78 -19.39
C GLU A 64 -13.02 -12.82 -18.83
N HIS A 65 -13.80 -12.43 -17.83
CA HIS A 65 -14.80 -13.30 -17.20
C HIS A 65 -15.86 -12.44 -16.50
N ILE A 66 -17.12 -12.91 -16.45
CA ILE A 66 -18.27 -12.13 -15.96
C ILE A 66 -18.06 -11.53 -14.56
N ILE A 67 -17.39 -12.25 -13.66
CA ILE A 67 -17.11 -11.75 -12.30
C ILE A 67 -16.04 -10.64 -12.32
N ILE A 68 -15.05 -10.74 -13.21
CA ILE A 68 -14.00 -9.72 -13.38
C ILE A 68 -14.59 -8.49 -14.09
N ASP A 69 -15.57 -8.66 -14.97
CA ASP A 69 -16.25 -7.56 -15.65
C ASP A 69 -16.99 -6.64 -14.66
N LEU A 70 -17.53 -7.19 -13.56
CA LEU A 70 -18.09 -6.38 -12.47
C LEU A 70 -17.04 -5.48 -11.81
N ILE A 71 -15.84 -6.03 -11.57
CA ILE A 71 -14.71 -5.27 -11.00
C ILE A 71 -14.25 -4.23 -12.01
N ARG A 72 -14.17 -4.59 -13.29
CA ARG A 72 -13.81 -3.69 -14.39
C ARG A 72 -14.76 -2.49 -14.50
N GLU A 73 -16.08 -2.72 -14.42
CA GLU A 73 -17.12 -1.69 -14.45
C GLU A 73 -17.02 -0.76 -13.23
N ALA A 74 -16.86 -1.33 -12.03
CA ALA A 74 -16.72 -0.57 -10.79
C ALA A 74 -15.45 0.30 -10.81
N ILE A 75 -14.36 -0.21 -11.38
CA ILE A 75 -13.15 0.55 -11.64
C ILE A 75 -13.39 1.67 -12.66
N ALA A 76 -14.02 1.35 -13.80
CA ALA A 76 -14.23 2.30 -14.91
C ALA A 76 -15.16 3.45 -14.52
N SER A 77 -16.15 3.19 -13.66
CA SER A 77 -17.06 4.19 -13.10
C SER A 77 -16.44 5.00 -11.96
N GLY A 78 -15.28 4.59 -11.44
CA GLY A 78 -14.64 5.21 -10.27
C GLY A 78 -15.24 4.79 -8.93
N ALA A 79 -16.14 3.81 -8.90
CA ALA A 79 -16.64 3.23 -7.65
C ALA A 79 -15.55 2.42 -6.89
N ILE A 80 -14.55 1.93 -7.62
CA ILE A 80 -13.28 1.43 -7.07
C ILE A 80 -12.18 2.33 -7.62
N ASP A 81 -11.61 3.17 -6.77
CA ASP A 81 -10.50 4.08 -7.07
C ASP A 81 -9.24 3.80 -6.25
N GLY A 82 -9.34 2.89 -5.27
CA GLY A 82 -8.27 2.47 -4.37
C GLY A 82 -7.41 1.33 -4.89
N MET A 83 -6.16 1.31 -4.44
CA MET A 83 -5.21 0.22 -4.66
C MET A 83 -4.50 -0.09 -3.35
N SER A 84 -4.12 -1.34 -3.16
CA SER A 84 -3.34 -1.77 -2.02
C SER A 84 -2.42 -2.94 -2.40
N PHE A 85 -1.51 -3.27 -1.50
CA PHE A 85 -0.60 -4.39 -1.65
C PHE A 85 -0.34 -5.01 -0.28
N ARG A 86 -0.31 -6.34 -0.23
CA ARG A 86 0.08 -7.09 0.95
C ARG A 86 1.56 -7.45 0.86
N PHE A 87 2.26 -7.20 1.94
CA PHE A 87 3.68 -7.48 2.05
C PHE A 87 4.04 -7.99 3.44
N SER A 88 5.23 -8.58 3.55
CA SER A 88 5.90 -8.76 4.83
C SER A 88 7.16 -7.91 4.90
N VAL A 89 7.46 -7.36 6.07
CA VAL A 89 8.66 -6.57 6.30
C VAL A 89 9.84 -7.52 6.49
N VAL A 90 10.88 -7.34 5.68
CA VAL A 90 12.16 -8.05 5.79
C VAL A 90 13.12 -7.25 6.65
N ARG A 91 13.10 -5.93 6.51
CA ARG A 91 13.92 -5.00 7.28
C ARG A 91 13.21 -3.65 7.41
N ASP A 92 13.25 -3.08 8.60
CA ASP A 92 12.74 -1.74 8.89
C ASP A 92 13.71 -0.94 9.77
N GLU A 93 13.39 0.34 9.91
CA GLU A 93 13.97 1.27 10.86
C GLU A 93 12.82 1.95 11.60
N TRP A 94 12.98 2.18 12.89
CA TRP A 94 11.99 2.88 13.70
C TRP A 94 12.56 4.20 14.19
N ARG A 95 11.73 5.25 14.17
CA ARG A 95 12.06 6.57 14.73
C ARG A 95 10.98 7.03 15.69
N ASP A 96 11.36 7.78 16.70
CA ASP A 96 10.40 8.48 17.56
C ASP A 96 9.96 9.81 16.93
N LYS A 97 9.03 10.50 17.59
CA LYS A 97 8.49 11.80 17.15
C LYS A 97 9.57 12.88 16.94
N ASP A 98 10.74 12.74 17.58
CA ASP A 98 11.86 13.67 17.47
C ASP A 98 12.87 13.22 16.39
N GLY A 99 12.56 12.14 15.67
CA GLY A 99 13.37 11.58 14.60
C GLY A 99 14.54 10.71 15.07
N LYS A 100 14.64 10.39 16.36
CA LYS A 100 15.71 9.54 16.88
C LYS A 100 15.40 8.07 16.64
N THR A 101 16.42 7.30 16.29
CA THR A 101 16.27 5.85 16.09
C THR A 101 15.80 5.16 17.37
N VAL A 102 14.81 4.28 17.23
CA VAL A 102 14.30 3.39 18.27
C VAL A 102 14.84 2.00 18.00
N LYS A 103 15.40 1.35 19.02
CA LYS A 103 15.89 -0.02 18.88
C LYS A 103 14.71 -1.01 18.87
N PRO A 104 14.80 -2.14 18.16
CA PRO A 104 13.71 -3.12 18.10
C PRO A 104 13.17 -3.57 19.46
N GLU A 105 14.04 -3.73 20.47
CA GLU A 105 13.65 -4.09 21.83
C GLU A 105 12.80 -3.02 22.54
N ASP A 106 12.97 -1.75 22.17
CA ASP A 106 12.24 -0.63 22.74
C ASP A 106 10.91 -0.38 22.01
N VAL A 107 10.80 -0.75 20.72
CA VAL A 107 9.56 -0.57 19.95
C VAL A 107 8.38 -1.27 20.63
N LYS A 108 8.54 -2.54 21.01
CA LYS A 108 7.48 -3.29 21.70
C LYS A 108 7.14 -2.67 23.06
N ARG A 109 8.14 -2.16 23.78
CA ARG A 109 7.93 -1.51 25.08
C ARG A 109 7.10 -0.23 24.94
N ILE A 110 7.40 0.55 23.93
CA ILE A 110 6.71 1.82 23.69
C ILE A 110 5.29 1.57 23.18
N LEU A 111 5.13 0.74 22.14
CA LEU A 111 3.83 0.58 21.47
C LEU A 111 2.87 -0.32 22.26
N TYR A 112 3.35 -1.44 22.79
CA TYR A 112 2.49 -2.44 23.44
C TYR A 112 2.32 -2.21 24.95
N TYR A 113 3.41 -1.84 25.65
CA TYR A 113 3.38 -1.61 27.10
C TYR A 113 3.16 -0.13 27.49
N GLY A 114 3.17 0.80 26.52
CA GLY A 114 2.97 2.22 26.76
C GLY A 114 4.13 2.90 27.49
N GLU A 115 5.32 2.32 27.46
CA GLU A 115 6.51 2.91 28.07
C GLU A 115 7.04 4.10 27.25
N GLN A 116 7.64 5.10 27.90
CA GLN A 116 8.16 6.30 27.22
C GLN A 116 7.12 6.94 26.25
N PRO A 117 5.89 7.23 26.71
CA PRO A 117 4.82 7.73 25.85
C PRO A 117 5.19 9.04 25.15
N GLU A 118 6.10 9.82 25.73
CA GLU A 118 6.68 11.02 25.14
C GLU A 118 7.41 10.78 23.81
N ARG A 119 7.71 9.54 23.43
CA ARG A 119 8.38 9.22 22.15
C ARG A 119 7.40 8.99 21.00
N THR A 120 6.10 8.90 21.28
CA THR A 120 5.06 8.58 20.28
C THR A 120 4.55 9.83 19.54
N PRO A 121 3.97 9.70 18.32
CA PRO A 121 3.87 8.47 17.53
C PRO A 121 5.26 8.01 17.05
N LEU A 122 5.45 6.68 16.99
CA LEU A 122 6.61 6.13 16.33
C LEU A 122 6.39 6.13 14.82
N LEU A 123 7.46 6.33 14.05
CA LEU A 123 7.48 6.17 12.60
C LEU A 123 8.24 4.90 12.25
N ARG A 124 7.55 3.92 11.68
CA ARG A 124 8.14 2.75 11.04
C ARG A 124 8.52 3.06 9.60
N ILE A 125 9.75 2.71 9.23
CA ILE A 125 10.28 2.91 7.90
C ILE A 125 10.73 1.56 7.32
N PRO A 126 9.84 0.79 6.68
CA PRO A 126 10.23 -0.45 5.98
C PRO A 126 11.26 -0.14 4.87
N LYS A 127 12.44 -0.75 5.00
CA LYS A 127 13.58 -0.60 4.06
C LYS A 127 13.65 -1.72 3.05
N GLU A 128 13.03 -2.85 3.35
CA GLU A 128 12.92 -4.00 2.46
C GLU A 128 11.63 -4.74 2.79
N VAL A 129 10.79 -4.94 1.78
CA VAL A 129 9.53 -5.66 1.91
C VAL A 129 9.46 -6.78 0.89
N ARG A 130 8.74 -7.86 1.22
CA ARG A 130 8.37 -8.91 0.27
C ARG A 130 6.92 -8.74 -0.11
N VAL A 131 6.67 -8.30 -1.34
CA VAL A 131 5.31 -8.09 -1.89
C VAL A 131 4.74 -9.44 -2.31
N ALA A 132 3.61 -9.82 -1.72
CA ALA A 132 2.92 -11.07 -2.03
C ALA A 132 1.88 -10.86 -3.14
N GLU A 133 1.10 -9.79 -3.03
CA GLU A 133 0.06 -9.41 -3.97
C GLU A 133 -0.10 -7.89 -4.02
N VAL A 134 -0.73 -7.42 -5.09
CA VAL A 134 -1.12 -6.03 -5.31
C VAL A 134 -2.43 -6.03 -6.08
N GLY A 135 -3.26 -5.02 -5.88
CA GLY A 135 -4.42 -4.82 -6.74
C GLY A 135 -5.48 -3.88 -6.17
N PRO A 136 -6.61 -3.78 -6.87
CA PRO A 136 -7.69 -2.88 -6.51
C PRO A 136 -8.33 -3.31 -5.20
N VAL A 137 -8.71 -2.32 -4.38
CA VAL A 137 -9.43 -2.53 -3.13
C VAL A 137 -10.53 -1.51 -2.97
N VAL A 138 -11.61 -1.87 -2.29
CA VAL A 138 -12.70 -0.93 -1.97
C VAL A 138 -12.25 0.07 -0.91
N TRP A 139 -11.46 -0.38 0.07
CA TRP A 139 -11.00 0.43 1.19
C TRP A 139 -9.47 0.39 1.28
N PRO A 140 -8.75 1.36 0.68
CA PRO A 140 -7.30 1.40 0.76
C PRO A 140 -6.83 1.74 2.17
N ALA A 141 -5.71 1.14 2.59
CA ALA A 141 -5.09 1.45 3.89
C ALA A 141 -4.41 2.84 3.93
N TYR A 142 -4.29 3.50 2.78
CA TYR A 142 -3.61 4.77 2.61
C TYR A 142 -4.50 5.75 1.84
N ASP A 143 -4.93 6.82 2.52
CA ASP A 143 -5.63 7.95 1.90
C ASP A 143 -4.61 8.97 1.38
N GLY A 144 -4.45 9.08 0.06
CA GLY A 144 -3.56 10.10 -0.50
C GLY A 144 -2.11 10.01 0.05
N PRO A 145 -1.30 11.08 0.01
CA PRO A 145 0.15 10.99 -0.20
C PRO A 145 0.98 10.66 1.06
N SER A 146 0.69 9.56 1.77
CA SER A 146 1.56 9.03 2.84
C SER A 146 2.01 7.57 2.65
N ALA A 147 1.50 6.87 1.65
CA ALA A 147 2.25 5.82 0.98
C ALA A 147 2.06 5.99 -0.52
N ALA A 148 3.14 5.77 -1.25
CA ALA A 148 3.30 6.08 -2.66
C ALA A 148 2.44 5.17 -3.59
N VAL A 149 1.12 5.32 -3.52
CA VAL A 149 0.13 4.64 -4.36
C VAL A 149 -0.91 5.67 -4.82
N ARG A 150 -1.01 5.86 -6.13
CA ARG A 150 -1.91 6.79 -6.84
C ARG A 150 -2.42 6.10 -8.10
N ALA A 151 -3.62 5.57 -8.07
CA ALA A 151 -4.20 4.91 -9.23
C ALA A 151 -4.88 5.94 -10.15
N LYS A 152 -4.68 5.82 -11.46
CA LYS A 152 -5.63 6.33 -12.46
C LYS A 152 -6.15 5.13 -13.24
N LEU A 153 -7.11 4.42 -12.67
CA LEU A 153 -7.66 3.27 -13.36
C LEU A 153 -8.42 3.73 -14.61
N THR A 154 -7.95 3.30 -15.77
CA THR A 154 -8.64 3.52 -17.05
C THR A 154 -8.70 2.17 -17.73
N ALA A 155 -9.90 1.63 -17.92
CA ALA A 155 -10.12 0.28 -18.43
C ALA A 155 -10.62 0.27 -19.89
N ALA A 156 -10.16 1.23 -20.70
CA ALA A 156 -10.74 1.49 -22.03
C ALA A 156 -10.61 0.31 -23.02
N ASP A 157 -9.68 -0.62 -22.79
CA ASP A 157 -9.34 -1.73 -23.70
C ASP A 157 -9.07 -3.07 -22.99
N GLY A 158 -9.34 -3.18 -21.69
CA GLY A 158 -8.93 -4.38 -20.92
C GLY A 158 -7.72 -4.15 -20.01
N THR A 159 -6.88 -3.19 -20.37
CA THR A 159 -5.63 -2.81 -19.71
C THR A 159 -5.93 -1.81 -18.61
N VAL A 160 -5.33 -2.00 -17.44
CA VAL A 160 -5.34 -1.05 -16.33
C VAL A 160 -3.94 -0.46 -16.21
N HIS A 161 -3.79 0.78 -16.67
CA HIS A 161 -2.57 1.56 -16.45
C HIS A 161 -2.64 2.26 -15.11
N LEU A 162 -1.72 1.95 -14.18
CA LEU A 162 -1.66 2.65 -12.90
C LEU A 162 -0.46 3.59 -12.93
N ASN A 163 -0.71 4.82 -13.35
CA ASN A 163 0.33 5.85 -13.36
C ASN A 163 0.29 6.64 -12.05
N LEU A 164 1.37 6.54 -11.26
CA LEU A 164 1.50 7.13 -9.92
C LEU A 164 1.79 8.65 -9.93
N ASP A 165 1.17 9.40 -10.84
CA ASP A 165 1.57 10.77 -11.15
C ASP A 165 0.63 11.85 -10.59
N ARG A 166 1.07 12.58 -9.54
CA ARG A 166 0.86 14.04 -9.36
C ARG A 166 1.69 14.62 -8.20
N LEU A 167 2.62 15.52 -8.52
CA LEU A 167 3.28 16.44 -7.57
C LEU A 167 2.81 17.88 -7.84
N ASN A 168 2.85 18.68 -6.77
CA ASN A 168 2.76 20.14 -6.68
C ASN A 168 1.43 20.69 -6.12
N LYS A 169 1.27 20.64 -4.79
CA LYS A 169 0.96 21.83 -3.95
C LYS A 169 1.51 21.64 -2.51
N PRO A 170 2.41 22.52 -2.03
CA PRO A 170 2.96 22.48 -0.66
C PRO A 170 1.98 22.78 0.49
N GLU A 171 0.69 23.02 0.22
CA GLU A 171 -0.26 23.52 1.23
C GLU A 171 -1.21 22.48 1.82
N GLU A 172 -1.22 21.22 1.35
CA GLU A 172 -2.08 20.17 1.90
C GLU A 172 -1.38 19.28 2.94
N GLN A 173 -0.51 19.87 3.76
CA GLN A 173 0.12 19.21 4.92
C GLN A 173 -0.69 19.36 6.22
N ARG A 174 -1.97 19.72 6.15
CA ARG A 174 -2.84 19.80 7.34
C ARG A 174 -4.25 19.30 7.03
N LYS A 175 -4.76 18.49 7.98
CA LYS A 175 -6.10 17.87 8.12
C LYS A 175 -6.12 16.45 7.53
N LEU A 176 -6.66 15.41 8.18
CA LEU A 176 -7.64 15.24 9.26
C LEU A 176 -7.15 14.06 10.14
N LEU A 177 -7.08 14.08 11.49
CA LEU A 177 -8.13 14.03 12.53
C LEU A 177 -9.34 13.11 12.24
N LEU A 178 -9.37 12.01 13.00
CA LEU A 178 -10.52 11.19 13.41
C LEU A 178 -11.26 10.44 12.31
N VAL A 179 -11.22 9.10 12.38
CA VAL A 179 -12.44 8.27 12.34
C VAL A 179 -12.23 7.11 13.32
N GLU A 180 -13.26 6.86 14.13
CA GLU A 180 -13.39 5.83 15.18
C GLU A 180 -13.11 4.40 14.73
#